data_AF-A0A1F2QLV6-F1
#
_entry.id   AF-A0A1F2QLV6-F1
#
_cell.length_a   1.000
_cell.length_b   1.000
_cell.length_c   1.000
_cell.angle_alpha   90.00
_cell.angle_beta   90.00
_cell.angle_gamma   90.00
#
_symmetry.space_group_name_H-M   'P 1'
#
loop_
_entity.id
_entity.type
_entity.pdbx_description
1 polymer ?
#
loop_
_entity_poly.entity_id
_entity_poly.type
_entity_poly.pdbx_seq_one_letter_code
_entity_poly.pdbx_strand_id
1 'polypeptide(L)' 'MPVDPQLLEILVCPACKADVELKTLAANTCAVLVERYREKFRDEVPEVHEGLRCTKCGRVYPIVSDIPVMLVDEALPAEG' A
#
# COMPACT_ATOMS: atom_id res chain seq x y z
N MET A 1 7.07 -22.51 22.67
CA MET A 1 5.77 -21.92 22.25
C MET A 1 5.91 -21.58 20.78
N PRO A 2 5.22 -22.29 19.88
CA PRO A 2 5.22 -21.94 18.46
C PRO A 2 4.44 -20.64 18.28
N VAL A 3 4.94 -19.75 17.43
CA VAL A 3 4.30 -18.46 17.14
C VAL A 3 2.92 -18.72 16.54
N ASP A 4 1.90 -17.99 17.01
CA ASP A 4 0.48 -18.26 16.71
C ASP A 4 0.13 -17.93 15.24
N PRO A 5 -0.41 -18.88 14.44
CA PRO A 5 -0.77 -18.66 13.03
C PRO A 5 -1.77 -17.50 12.82
N GLN A 6 -2.50 -17.11 13.86
CA GLN A 6 -3.48 -16.02 13.83
C GLN A 6 -2.86 -14.63 13.61
N LEU A 7 -1.54 -14.48 13.82
CA LEU A 7 -0.82 -13.23 13.53
C LEU A 7 -0.52 -13.02 12.03
N LEU A 8 -0.55 -14.08 11.22
CA LEU A 8 -0.34 -14.03 9.76
C LEU A 8 -1.62 -13.65 8.98
N GLU A 9 -2.78 -13.58 9.63
CA GLU A 9 -4.10 -13.24 9.03
C GLU A 9 -4.44 -11.72 9.06
N ILE A 10 -3.55 -10.87 9.58
CA ILE A 10 -3.95 -9.52 10.03
C ILE A 10 -4.07 -8.50 8.88
N LEU A 11 -3.32 -8.64 7.78
CA LEU A 11 -3.32 -7.66 6.69
C LEU A 11 -4.36 -8.03 5.62
N VAL A 12 -5.57 -7.51 5.81
CA VAL A 12 -6.67 -7.59 4.85
C VAL A 12 -6.95 -6.23 4.24
N CYS A 13 -7.55 -6.21 3.06
CA CYS A 13 -7.99 -4.98 2.43
C CYS A 13 -8.98 -4.22 3.34
N PRO A 14 -8.73 -2.95 3.71
CA PRO A 14 -9.63 -2.19 4.60
C PRO A 14 -11.03 -1.99 4.00
N ALA A 15 -11.16 -2.02 2.68
CA ALA A 15 -12.43 -1.82 1.99
C ALA A 15 -13.29 -3.09 1.88
N CYS A 16 -12.69 -4.26 1.64
CA CYS A 16 -13.45 -5.48 1.33
C CYS A 16 -13.01 -6.73 2.09
N LYS A 17 -12.06 -6.60 3.02
CA LYS A 17 -11.54 -7.65 3.90
C LYS A 17 -10.99 -8.90 3.19
N ALA A 18 -10.65 -8.75 1.91
CA ALA A 18 -10.03 -9.80 1.13
C ALA A 18 -8.50 -9.69 1.22
N ASP A 19 -7.82 -10.74 0.79
CA ASP A 19 -6.37 -10.81 0.76
C ASP A 19 -5.77 -9.74 -0.14
N VAL A 20 -4.55 -9.34 0.22
CA VAL A 20 -3.75 -8.37 -0.51
C VAL A 20 -2.41 -9.02 -0.90
N GLU A 21 -1.92 -8.66 -2.08
CA GLU A 21 -0.68 -9.16 -2.65
C GLU A 21 0.27 -7.97 -2.90
N LEU A 22 1.57 -8.18 -2.73
CA LEU A 22 2.58 -7.19 -3.10
C LEU A 22 2.63 -7.03 -4.62
N LYS A 23 2.58 -5.78 -5.09
CA LYS A 23 2.70 -5.40 -6.49
C LYS A 23 3.73 -4.28 -6.62
N THR A 24 4.72 -4.48 -7.49
CA THR A 24 5.66 -3.42 -7.87
C THR A 24 4.93 -2.33 -8.65
N LEU A 25 5.13 -1.07 -8.24
CA LEU A 25 4.51 0.09 -8.88
C LEU A 25 5.35 0.55 -10.07
N ALA A 26 4.70 1.13 -11.08
CA ALA A 26 5.40 1.73 -12.21
C ALA A 26 6.08 3.05 -11.78
N ALA A 27 7.22 3.36 -12.39
CA ALA A 27 8.06 4.51 -12.00
C ALA A 27 7.32 5.85 -12.06
N ASN A 28 6.37 6.00 -12.99
CA ASN A 28 5.49 7.16 -13.07
C ASN A 28 4.57 7.29 -11.85
N THR A 29 3.97 6.19 -11.40
CA THR A 29 3.10 6.16 -10.22
C THR A 29 3.89 6.47 -8.95
N CYS A 30 5.10 5.92 -8.82
CA CYS A 30 5.99 6.21 -7.69
C CYS A 30 6.30 7.72 -7.60
N ALA A 31 6.71 8.35 -8.70
CA ALA A 31 7.03 9.77 -8.71
C ALA A 31 5.84 10.64 -8.28
N VAL A 32 4.63 10.33 -8.77
CA VAL A 32 3.40 11.05 -8.38
C VAL A 32 3.09 10.88 -6.90
N LEU A 33 3.27 9.68 -6.34
CA LEU A 33 3.02 9.42 -4.93
C LEU A 33 4.06 10.13 -4.04
N VAL A 34 5.34 10.09 -4.40
CA VAL A 34 6.41 10.77 -3.64
C VAL A 34 6.10 12.26 -3.52
N GLU A 35 5.75 12.94 -4.61
CA GLU A 35 5.38 14.35 -4.58
C GLU A 35 4.13 14.62 -3.74
N ARG A 36 3.11 13.75 -3.82
CA ARG A 36 1.88 13.86 -3.00
C ARG A 36 2.17 13.72 -1.50
N TYR A 37 3.03 12.78 -1.11
CA TYR A 37 3.35 12.56 0.31
C TYR A 37 4.38 13.56 0.84
N ARG A 38 5.21 14.16 -0.02
CA ARG A 38 6.22 15.15 0.37
C ARG A 38 5.65 16.30 1.19
N GLU A 39 4.43 16.76 0.89
CA GLU A 39 3.78 17.84 1.66
C GLU A 39 3.47 17.44 3.11
N LYS A 40 3.33 16.13 3.39
CA LYS A 40 3.04 15.60 4.73
C LYS A 40 4.32 15.26 5.52
N PHE A 41 5.44 15.03 4.83
CA PHE A 41 6.73 14.69 5.44
C PHE A 41 7.63 15.93 5.46
N ARG A 42 7.76 16.52 6.65
CA ARG A 42 8.39 17.83 6.85
C ARG A 42 9.86 17.89 6.43
N ASP A 43 10.62 16.82 6.68
CA ASP A 43 12.08 16.81 6.57
C ASP A 43 12.67 15.55 5.89
N GLU A 44 11.83 14.63 5.38
CA GLU A 44 12.27 13.36 4.77
C GLU A 44 11.57 13.13 3.44
N VAL A 45 12.31 12.68 2.42
CA VAL A 45 11.74 12.33 1.11
C VAL A 45 11.11 10.94 1.25
N PRO A 46 9.79 10.79 1.04
CA PRO A 46 9.16 9.48 1.11
C PRO A 46 9.66 8.58 -0.03
N GLU A 47 9.96 7.32 0.27
CA GLU A 47 10.32 6.33 -0.74
C GLU A 47 9.12 5.44 -1.09
N VAL A 48 8.86 5.27 -2.39
CA VAL A 48 7.73 4.47 -2.89
C VAL A 48 8.22 3.54 -4.00
N HIS A 49 8.18 2.24 -3.75
CA HIS A 49 8.60 1.21 -4.71
C HIS A 49 7.48 0.20 -5.00
N GLU A 50 6.70 -0.15 -3.99
CA GLU A 50 5.72 -1.23 -4.05
C GLU A 50 4.38 -0.80 -3.45
N GLY A 51 3.35 -1.60 -3.67
CA GLY A 51 2.04 -1.40 -3.08
C GLY A 51 1.31 -2.73 -2.86
N LEU A 52 0.35 -2.73 -1.95
CA LEU A 52 -0.53 -3.87 -1.67
C LEU A 52 -1.75 -3.80 -2.58
N ARG A 53 -1.85 -4.71 -3.55
CA ARG A 53 -3.02 -4.87 -4.40
C ARG A 53 -4.01 -5.83 -3.76
N CYS A 54 -5.25 -5.42 -3.60
CA CYS A 54 -6.32 -6.33 -3.22
C CYS A 54 -6.73 -7.24 -4.38
N THR A 55 -6.83 -8.55 -4.13
CA THR A 55 -7.24 -9.56 -5.12
C THR A 55 -8.71 -9.47 -5.51
N LYS A 56 -9.55 -8.90 -4.64
CA LYS A 56 -11.01 -8.81 -4.83
C LYS A 56 -11.49 -7.50 -5.44
N CYS A 57 -11.11 -6.36 -4.84
CA CYS A 57 -11.56 -5.05 -5.30
C CYS A 57 -10.56 -4.34 -6.23
N GLY A 58 -9.37 -4.92 -6.43
CA GLY A 58 -8.33 -4.38 -7.30
C GLY A 58 -7.58 -3.16 -6.77
N ARG A 59 -8.07 -2.48 -5.73
CA ARG A 59 -7.40 -1.31 -5.13
C ARG A 59 -5.95 -1.60 -4.78
N VAL A 60 -5.09 -0.62 -5.03
CA VAL A 60 -3.66 -0.68 -4.72
C VAL A 60 -3.35 0.36 -3.64
N TYR A 61 -2.86 -0.13 -2.50
CA TYR A 61 -2.44 0.70 -1.37
C TYR A 61 -0.92 0.88 -1.44
N PRO A 62 -0.40 2.09 -1.70
CA PRO A 62 1.04 2.29 -1.84
C PRO A 62 1.77 2.09 -0.51
N ILE A 63 2.98 1.54 -0.58
CA ILE A 63 3.88 1.42 0.56
C ILE A 63 4.81 2.63 0.50
N VAL A 64 4.76 3.47 1.53
CA VAL A 64 5.52 4.71 1.64
C VAL A 64 6.45 4.55 2.84
N SER A 65 7.76 4.56 2.61
CA SER A 65 8.78 4.36 3.66
C SER A 65 8.49 3.12 4.51
N ASP A 66 8.27 1.97 3.85
CA ASP A 66 7.91 0.68 4.45
C ASP A 66 6.58 0.64 5.23
N ILE A 67 5.77 1.70 5.16
CA ILE A 67 4.45 1.77 5.80
C ILE A 67 3.35 1.68 4.73
N PRO A 68 2.50 0.63 4.73
CA PRO A 68 1.37 0.53 3.81
C PRO A 68 0.29 1.57 4.13
N VAL A 69 0.00 2.45 3.17
CA VAL A 69 -1.06 3.45 3.32
C VAL A 69 -2.42 2.79 3.04
N MET A 70 -3.01 2.18 4.07
CA MET A 70 -4.31 1.50 4.02
C MET A 70 -5.51 2.45 4.14
N LEU A 71 -5.44 3.62 3.50
CA LEU A 71 -6.56 4.56 3.43
C LEU A 71 -7.31 4.34 2.12
N VAL A 72 -8.62 4.11 2.21
CA VAL A 72 -9.46 3.83 1.03
C VAL A 72 -9.49 5.02 0.06
N ASP A 73 -9.42 6.24 0.59
CA ASP A 73 -9.43 7.48 -0.19
C ASP A 73 -8.09 7.75 -0.91
N GLU A 74 -6.99 7.23 -0.37
CA GLU A 74 -5.65 7.35 -0.98
C GLU A 74 -5.28 6.13 -1.85
N ALA A 75 -6.13 5.10 -1.85
CA ALA A 75 -5.96 3.91 -2.64
C ALA A 75 -6.05 4.22 -4.13
N LEU A 76 -5.07 3.72 -4.89
CA LEU A 76 -5.08 3.83 -6.34
C LEU A 76 -6.07 2.80 -6.91
N PRO A 77 -6.84 3.16 -7.95
CA PRO A 77 -7.56 2.17 -8.74
C PRO A 77 -6.54 1.18 -9.32
N ALA A 78 -6.91 -0.09 -9.52
CA ALA A 78 -6.09 -1.02 -10.29
C ALA A 78 -6.06 -0.52 -11.73
N GLU A 79 -5.16 0.42 -12.03
CA GLU A 79 -4.70 0.62 -13.38
C GLU A 79 -3.86 -0.63 -13.70
N GLY A 80 -4.49 -1.50 -14.47
CA GLY A 80 -3.85 -2.59 -15.19
C GLY A 80 -3.17 -2.06 -16.42
#